data_AF-A0A9W9CLN5-F1
#
_entry.id   AF-A0A9W9CLN5-F1
#
_cell.length_a   1.000
_cell.length_b   1.000
_cell.length_c   1.000
_cell.angle_alpha   90.00
_cell.angle_beta   90.00
_cell.angle_gamma   90.00
#
_symmetry.space_group_name_H-M   'P 1'
#
loop_
_entity.id
_entity.type
_entity.pdbx_description
1 polymer ?
#
loop_
_entity_poly.entity_id
_entity_poly.type
_entity_poly.pdbx_seq_one_letter_code
_entity_poly.pdbx_strand_id
1 'polypeptide(L)'
;MWVTPTEEEIFKKYSPELQKRALAGREQRQKDYDAFVAQLKEASRSDKPIWLAQKEMDAKRSAEAQQIRREEQDAYVAEERRRQAEVRASTQ
;
A
#
# COMPACT_ATOMS: atom_id res chain seq x y z
N MET A 1 -39.73 6.36 -0.32
CA MET A 1 -38.69 5.47 -0.88
C MET A 1 -37.54 6.35 -1.30
N TRP A 2 -36.40 6.30 -0.61
CA TRP A 2 -35.23 7.10 -0.95
C TRP A 2 -34.41 6.34 -1.99
N VAL A 3 -34.39 6.85 -3.23
CA VAL A 3 -33.54 6.30 -4.28
C VAL A 3 -32.17 6.94 -4.10
N THR A 4 -31.21 6.14 -3.62
CA THR A 4 -29.81 6.57 -3.61
C THR A 4 -29.36 6.70 -5.07
N PRO A 5 -28.87 7.88 -5.50
CA PRO A 5 -28.41 8.07 -6.87
C PRO A 5 -27.28 7.11 -7.22
N THR A 6 -27.25 6.63 -8.46
CA THR A 6 -26.16 5.81 -8.99
C THR A 6 -24.87 6.62 -9.11
N GLU A 7 -23.71 5.94 -9.15
CA GLU A 7 -22.41 6.62 -9.30
C GLU A 7 -22.35 7.47 -10.58
N GLU A 8 -23.00 7.05 -11.66
CA GLU A 8 -23.05 7.81 -12.91
C GLU A 8 -23.90 9.08 -12.79
N GLU A 9 -25.00 9.04 -12.04
CA GLU A 9 -25.84 10.21 -11.77
C GLU A 9 -25.13 11.21 -10.86
N ILE A 10 -24.33 10.73 -9.91
CA ILE A 10 -23.47 11.56 -9.06
C ILE A 10 -22.36 12.21 -9.90
N PHE A 11 -21.72 11.43 -10.78
CA PHE A 11 -20.64 11.90 -11.65
C PHE A 11 -21.10 13.03 -12.59
N LYS A 12 -22.32 12.94 -13.14
CA LYS A 12 -22.91 14.00 -13.98
C LYS A 12 -23.07 15.34 -13.25
N LYS A 13 -23.16 15.34 -11.92
CA LYS A 13 -23.25 16.56 -11.10
C LYS A 13 -21.89 17.17 -10.76
N TYR A 14 -20.79 16.49 -11.06
CA TYR A 14 -19.45 16.99 -10.78
C TYR A 14 -19.07 18.15 -11.71
N SER A 15 -18.28 19.08 -11.19
CA SER A 15 -17.64 20.11 -12.02
C SER A 15 -16.67 19.48 -13.04
N PRO A 16 -16.37 20.14 -14.17
CA PRO A 16 -15.52 19.57 -15.23
C PRO A 16 -14.16 19.08 -14.73
N GLU A 17 -13.55 19.80 -13.77
CA GLU A 17 -12.27 19.45 -13.18
C GLU A 17 -12.36 18.19 -12.29
N LEU A 18 -13.45 18.05 -11.54
CA LEU A 18 -13.73 16.86 -10.75
C LEU A 18 -14.02 15.63 -11.63
N GLN A 19 -14.71 15.83 -12.76
CA GLN A 19 -14.94 14.76 -13.73
C GLN A 19 -13.62 14.22 -14.29
N LYS A 20 -12.71 15.10 -14.72
CA LYS A 20 -11.37 14.71 -15.20
C LYS A 20 -10.60 13.93 -14.15
N ARG A 21 -10.56 14.42 -12.91
CA ARG A 21 -9.85 13.75 -11.80
C ARG A 21 -10.47 12.40 -11.46
N ALA A 22 -11.80 12.31 -11.45
CA ALA A 22 -12.50 11.06 -11.19
C ALA A 22 -12.26 10.02 -12.29
N LEU A 23 -12.18 10.43 -13.56
CA LEU A 23 -11.82 9.55 -14.68
C LEU A 23 -10.38 9.06 -14.58
N ALA A 24 -9.43 9.98 -14.33
CA ALA A 24 -8.01 9.64 -14.19
C ALA A 24 -7.76 8.66 -13.03
N GLY A 25 -8.47 8.81 -11.92
CA GLY A 25 -8.33 7.95 -10.74
C GLY A 25 -9.29 6.76 -10.69
N ARG A 26 -10.09 6.50 -11.73
CA ARG A 26 -11.15 5.46 -11.66
C ARG A 26 -10.57 4.07 -11.44
N GLU A 27 -9.55 3.70 -12.21
CA GLU A 27 -8.91 2.40 -12.10
C GLU A 27 -8.25 2.21 -10.73
N GLN A 28 -7.52 3.23 -10.25
CA GLN A 28 -6.89 3.19 -8.93
C GLN A 28 -7.93 3.04 -7.82
N ARG A 29 -9.02 3.80 -7.87
CA ARG A 29 -10.12 3.67 -6.89
C ARG A 29 -10.74 2.29 -6.89
N GLN A 30 -10.90 1.67 -8.06
CA GLN A 30 -11.42 0.30 -8.15
C GLN A 30 -10.46 -0.69 -7.47
N LYS A 31 -9.16 -0.59 -7.77
CA LYS A 31 -8.12 -1.42 -7.15
C LYS A 31 -8.08 -1.23 -5.63
N ASP A 32 -8.12 0.02 -5.17
CA ASP A 32 -8.12 0.35 -3.74
C ASP A 32 -9.36 -0.20 -3.04
N TYR A 33 -10.52 -0.11 -3.69
CA TYR A 33 -11.77 -0.68 -3.18
C TYR A 33 -11.70 -2.20 -3.06
N ASP A 34 -11.26 -2.89 -4.11
CA ASP A 34 -11.14 -4.35 -4.12
C ASP A 34 -10.12 -4.81 -3.04
N ALA A 35 -9.00 -4.10 -2.91
CA ALA A 35 -8.00 -4.35 -1.87
C ALA A 35 -8.55 -4.11 -0.46
N PHE A 36 -9.37 -3.07 -0.27
CA PHE A 36 -10.01 -2.78 1.01
C PHE A 36 -11.02 -3.88 1.38
N VAL A 37 -11.88 -4.27 0.45
CA VAL A 37 -12.87 -5.34 0.68
C VAL A 37 -12.18 -6.67 0.97
N ALA A 38 -11.07 -6.98 0.30
CA ALA A 38 -10.27 -8.16 0.59
C ALA A 38 -9.71 -8.14 2.03
N GLN A 39 -9.17 -6.99 2.47
CA GLN A 39 -8.68 -6.82 3.85
C GLN A 39 -9.80 -6.95 4.88
N LEU A 40 -10.97 -6.37 4.60
CA LEU A 40 -12.12 -6.46 5.49
C LEU A 40 -12.60 -7.90 5.64
N LYS A 41 -12.64 -8.66 4.54
CA LYS A 41 -12.96 -10.10 4.56
C LYS A 41 -11.95 -10.91 5.37
N GLU A 42 -10.67 -10.55 5.30
CA GLU A 42 -9.64 -11.20 6.11
C GLU A 42 -9.81 -10.86 7.59
N ALA A 43 -10.00 -9.58 7.91
CA ALA A 43 -10.22 -9.12 9.28
C ALA A 43 -11.49 -9.74 9.90
N SER A 44 -12.55 -9.94 9.11
CA SER A 44 -13.80 -10.54 9.58
C SER A 44 -13.71 -12.03 9.89
N ARG A 45 -12.62 -12.72 9.51
CA ARG A 45 -12.38 -14.11 9.90
C ARG A 45 -11.94 -14.26 11.36
N SER A 46 -11.55 -13.16 11.99
CA SER A 46 -11.17 -13.12 13.39
C SER A 46 -12.39 -12.94 14.28
N ASP A 47 -12.41 -13.63 15.42
CA ASP A 47 -13.41 -13.40 16.48
C ASP A 47 -13.19 -12.05 17.21
N LYS A 48 -12.12 -11.33 16.88
CA LYS A 48 -11.82 -10.01 17.43
C LYS A 48 -12.62 -8.93 16.69
N PRO A 49 -12.94 -7.81 17.36
CA PRO A 49 -13.46 -6.61 16.69
C PRO A 49 -12.58 -6.19 15.50
N ILE A 50 -13.22 -5.78 14.40
CA ILE A 50 -12.56 -5.45 13.12
C ILE A 50 -11.44 -4.42 13.32
N TRP A 51 -11.63 -3.42 14.18
CA TRP A 51 -10.62 -2.39 14.43
C TRP A 51 -9.35 -2.95 15.11
N LEU A 52 -9.46 -4.00 15.93
CA LEU A 52 -8.30 -4.65 16.55
C LEU A 52 -7.59 -5.53 15.53
N ALA A 53 -8.35 -6.34 14.77
CA ALA A 53 -7.79 -7.17 13.70
C ALA A 53 -7.03 -6.31 12.67
N GLN A 54 -7.61 -5.18 12.28
CA GLN A 54 -6.97 -4.27 11.33
C GLN A 54 -5.71 -3.61 11.88
N LYS A 55 -5.72 -3.19 13.15
CA LYS A 55 -4.51 -2.68 13.83
C LYS A 55 -3.39 -3.71 13.89
N GLU A 56 -3.71 -4.99 14.13
CA GLU A 56 -2.74 -6.09 14.12
C GLU A 56 -2.17 -6.33 12.71
N MET A 57 -3.01 -6.29 11.68
CA MET A 57 -2.58 -6.39 10.28
C MET A 57 -1.65 -5.25 9.88
N ASP A 58 -1.97 -4.01 10.26
CA ASP A 58 -1.13 -2.84 9.97
C ASP A 58 0.21 -2.88 10.72
N ALA A 59 0.20 -3.34 11.99
CA ALA A 59 1.42 -3.56 12.75
C ALA A 59 2.33 -4.57 12.05
N LYS A 60 1.78 -5.70 11.59
CA LYS A 60 2.52 -6.73 10.87
C LYS A 60 3.13 -6.18 9.57
N ARG A 61 2.35 -5.48 8.75
CA ARG A 61 2.83 -4.84 7.51
C ARG A 61 3.95 -3.83 7.78
N SER A 62 3.81 -3.04 8.85
CA SER A 62 4.83 -2.06 9.21
C SER A 62 6.14 -2.72 9.62
N ALA A 63 6.08 -3.85 10.34
CA ALA A 63 7.24 -4.62 10.74
C ALA A 63 7.93 -5.28 9.54
N GLU A 64 7.15 -5.88 8.63
CA GLU A 64 7.67 -6.44 7.37
C GLU A 64 8.36 -5.36 6.52
N ALA A 65 7.74 -4.19 6.37
CA ALA A 65 8.33 -3.07 5.63
C ALA A 65 9.58 -2.48 6.31
N GLN A 66 9.69 -2.56 7.63
CA GLN A 66 10.91 -2.19 8.35
C GLN A 66 12.00 -3.23 8.17
N GLN A 67 11.65 -4.52 8.17
CA GLN A 67 12.58 -5.61 7.97
C GLN A 67 13.21 -5.57 6.58
N ILE A 68 12.40 -5.41 5.53
CA ILE A 68 12.88 -5.26 4.14
C ILE A 68 13.87 -4.09 4.04
N ARG A 69 13.54 -2.94 4.63
CA ARG A 69 14.44 -1.76 4.62
C ARG A 69 15.76 -2.01 5.33
N ARG A 70 15.77 -2.81 6.40
CA ARG A 70 17.01 -3.19 7.10
C ARG A 70 17.84 -4.13 6.23
N GLU A 71 17.23 -5.13 5.61
CA GLU A 71 17.90 -6.07 4.72
C GLU A 71 18.53 -5.37 3.52
N GLU A 72 17.83 -4.39 2.92
CA GLU A 72 18.36 -3.55 1.84
C GLU A 72 19.59 -2.74 2.30
N GLN A 73 19.54 -2.16 3.51
CA GLN A 73 20.66 -1.41 4.08
C GLN A 73 21.86 -2.32 4.37
N ASP A 74 21.63 -3.49 4.94
CA ASP A 74 22.67 -4.46 5.26
C ASP A 74 23.34 -5.00 3.98
N ALA A 75 22.55 -5.27 2.94
CA ALA A 75 23.05 -5.65 1.62
C ALA A 75 23.92 -4.55 1.00
N TYR A 76 23.48 -3.29 1.07
CA TYR A 76 24.24 -2.15 0.57
C TYR A 76 25.59 -1.99 1.31
N VAL A 77 25.59 -2.09 2.63
CA VAL A 77 26.81 -2.01 3.45
C VAL A 77 27.76 -3.17 3.15
N ALA A 78 27.24 -4.38 2.92
CA ALA A 78 28.05 -5.54 2.55
C ALA A 78 28.72 -5.36 1.18
N GLU A 79 28.00 -4.85 0.18
CA GLU A 79 28.54 -4.54 -1.15
C GLU A 79 29.63 -3.45 -1.08
N GLU A 80 29.41 -2.37 -0.33
CA GLU A 80 30.42 -1.32 -0.14
C GLU A 80 31.68 -1.85 0.55
N ARG A 81 31.54 -2.73 1.55
CA ARG A 81 32.69 -3.38 2.21
C ARG A 81 33.47 -4.28 1.26
N ARG A 82 32.79 -5.04 0.39
CA ARG A 82 33.44 -5.86 -0.64
C ARG A 82 34.25 -4.99 -1.59
N ARG A 83 33.63 -3.93 -2.11
CA ARG A 83 34.28 -2.98 -3.02
C ARG A 83 35.51 -2.32 -2.39
N GLN A 84 35.43 -1.92 -1.12
CA GLN A 84 36.57 -1.35 -0.39
C GLN A 84 37.69 -2.37 -0.19
N ALA A 85 37.37 -3.64 0.08
CA ALA A 85 38.36 -4.71 0.22
C ALA A 85 39.08 -5.00 -1.12
N GLU A 86 38.33 -5.03 -2.23
CA GLU A 86 38.90 -5.20 -3.57
C GLU A 86 39.84 -4.05 -3.96
N VAL A 87 39.45 -2.81 -3.69
CA VAL A 87 40.31 -1.63 -3.93
C VAL A 87 41.57 -1.69 -3.08
N ARG A 88 41.46 -2.03 -1.79
CA ARG A 88 42.63 -2.18 -0.92
C ARG A 88 43.57 -3.30 -1.37
N ALA A 89 43.02 -4.43 -1.80
CA ALA A 89 43.80 -5.54 -2.34
C ALA A 89 44.48 -5.21 -3.68
N SER A 90 43.88 -4.32 -4.48
CA SER A 90 44.44 -3.88 -5.77
C SER A 90 45.51 -2.79 -5.65
N THR A 91 45.64 -2.17 -4.47
CA THR A 91 46.59 -1.07 -4.22
C THR A 91 47.84 -1.52 -3.46
N GLN A 92 47.96 -2.82 -3.13
CA GLN A 92 49.11 -3.41 -2.42
C GLN A 92 50.02 -4.21 -3.37
#